data_AF-A0A3M1UWE6-F1
#
_entry.id   AF-A0A3M1UWE6-F1
#
_cell.length_a   1.000
_cell.length_b   1.000
_cell.length_c   1.000
_cell.angle_alpha   90.00
_cell.angle_beta   90.00
_cell.angle_gamma   90.00
#
_symmetry.space_group_name_H-M   'P 1'
#
loop_
_entity.id
_entity.type
_entity.pdbx_description
1 polymer ?
#
loop_
_entity_poly.entity_id
_entity_poly.type
_entity_poly.pdbx_seq_one_letter_code
_entity_poly.pdbx_strand_id
1 'polypeptide(L)'
;MDIGNIVSMLLPPLPLLWFGASILVYALHRHHPDPRVGEYTRWAGYRFYAVMGLIIPVGTFFPGDAKIAWLIAWLVGILIIVPWSAWSIWRAWHEDWHDILLPAAESGAEEEEIPDHV
;
A
#
# COMPACT_ATOMS: atom_id res chain seq x y z
N MET A 1 3.30 -2.47 2.10
CA MET A 1 2.53 -2.30 0.85
C MET A 1 3.16 -3.07 -0.32
N ASP A 2 4.38 -2.76 -0.73
CA ASP A 2 5.06 -3.39 -1.89
C ASP A 2 5.16 -4.92 -1.79
N ILE A 3 5.43 -5.47 -0.60
CA ILE A 3 5.45 -6.93 -0.39
C ILE A 3 4.08 -7.55 -0.72
N GLY A 4 2.99 -6.94 -0.26
CA GLY A 4 1.65 -7.44 -0.57
C GLY A 4 1.27 -7.27 -2.03
N ASN A 5 1.77 -6.23 -2.72
CA ASN A 5 1.63 -6.11 -4.17
C ASN A 5 2.30 -7.30 -4.89
N ILE A 6 3.51 -7.69 -4.47
CA ILE A 6 4.21 -8.84 -5.04
C ILE A 6 3.44 -10.14 -4.75
N VAL A 7 3.10 -10.39 -3.48
CA VAL A 7 2.37 -11.61 -3.07
C VAL A 7 1.04 -11.74 -3.80
N SER A 8 0.30 -10.65 -3.93
CA SER A 8 -0.98 -10.66 -4.65
C SER A 8 -0.80 -10.95 -6.13
N MET A 9 0.21 -10.39 -6.78
CA MET A 9 0.48 -10.65 -8.20
C MET A 9 0.93 -12.09 -8.46
N LEU A 10 1.63 -12.74 -7.53
CA LEU A 10 2.11 -14.11 -7.69
C LEU A 10 1.00 -15.18 -7.53
N LEU A 11 -0.08 -14.85 -6.83
CA LEU A 11 -1.16 -15.78 -6.52
C LEU A 11 -2.46 -15.29 -7.15
N PRO A 12 -2.92 -15.86 -8.29
CA PRO A 12 -4.03 -15.33 -9.09
C PRO A 12 -5.33 -14.92 -8.38
N PRO A 13 -5.82 -15.60 -7.31
CA PRO A 13 -7.03 -15.14 -6.62
C PRO A 13 -6.78 -13.96 -5.63
N LEU A 14 -5.53 -13.69 -5.25
CA LEU A 14 -5.18 -12.70 -4.25
C LEU A 14 -5.22 -11.23 -4.68
N PRO A 15 -5.05 -10.80 -5.95
CA PRO A 15 -5.14 -9.40 -6.35
C PRO A 15 -6.47 -8.76 -5.96
N LEU A 16 -7.58 -9.51 -6.04
CA LEU A 16 -8.90 -9.00 -5.70
C LEU A 16 -9.02 -8.73 -4.18
N LEU A 17 -8.56 -9.67 -3.36
CA LEU A 17 -8.55 -9.49 -1.90
C LEU A 17 -7.58 -8.38 -1.49
N TRP A 18 -6.41 -8.36 -2.12
CA TRP A 18 -5.39 -7.35 -1.87
C TRP A 18 -5.83 -5.96 -2.32
N PHE A 19 -6.67 -5.84 -3.35
CA PHE A 19 -7.22 -4.56 -3.78
C PHE A 19 -7.91 -3.82 -2.63
N GLY A 20 -8.75 -4.51 -1.86
CA GLY A 20 -9.36 -3.96 -0.65
C GLY A 20 -8.39 -3.86 0.54
N ALA A 21 -7.55 -4.87 0.78
CA ALA A 21 -6.60 -4.83 1.89
C ALA A 21 -5.58 -3.69 1.76
N SER A 22 -5.21 -3.33 0.54
CA SER A 22 -4.19 -2.34 0.25
C SER A 22 -4.62 -0.91 0.68
N ILE A 23 -5.89 -0.54 0.52
CA ILE A 23 -6.38 0.76 1.03
C ILE A 23 -6.41 0.79 2.56
N LEU A 24 -6.73 -0.34 3.20
CA LEU A 24 -6.67 -0.46 4.66
C LEU A 24 -5.22 -0.26 5.14
N VAL A 25 -4.26 -0.96 4.53
CA VAL A 25 -2.83 -0.79 4.85
C VAL A 25 -2.40 0.67 4.64
N TYR A 26 -2.84 1.32 3.56
CA TYR A 26 -2.58 2.73 3.34
C TYR A 26 -3.17 3.61 4.45
N ALA A 27 -4.42 3.40 4.85
CA ALA A 27 -5.07 4.16 5.92
C ALA A 27 -4.34 4.01 7.27
N LEU A 28 -3.91 2.78 7.60
CA LEU A 28 -3.16 2.49 8.82
C LEU A 28 -1.79 3.20 8.86
N HIS A 29 -1.15 3.40 7.71
CA HIS A 29 0.17 4.03 7.62
C HIS A 29 0.13 5.53 7.28
N ARG A 30 -1.05 6.09 7.00
CA ARG A 30 -1.20 7.49 6.57
C ARG A 30 -0.67 8.50 7.58
N HIS A 31 -0.75 8.19 8.87
CA HIS A 31 -0.35 9.07 9.97
C HIS A 31 1.02 8.68 10.56
N HIS A 32 1.84 7.94 9.82
CA HIS A 32 3.17 7.57 10.29
C HIS A 32 4.03 8.83 10.53
N PRO A 33 4.78 8.94 11.64
CA PRO A 33 5.60 10.11 11.96
C PRO A 33 6.66 10.44 10.90
N ASP A 34 7.23 9.41 10.26
CA ASP A 34 8.13 9.59 9.12
C ASP A 34 7.34 9.74 7.80
N PRO A 35 7.43 10.88 7.11
CA PRO A 35 6.73 11.13 5.85
C PRO A 35 7.16 10.18 4.71
N ARG A 36 8.38 9.60 4.77
CA ARG A 36 8.87 8.65 3.76
C ARG A 36 8.04 7.37 3.73
N VAL A 37 7.59 6.88 4.89
CA VAL A 37 6.73 5.68 4.97
C VAL A 37 5.40 5.90 4.23
N GLY A 38 4.83 7.10 4.40
CA GLY A 38 3.64 7.52 3.66
C GLY A 38 3.88 7.60 2.16
N GLU A 39 5.02 8.18 1.74
CA GLU A 39 5.39 8.33 0.33
C GLU A 39 5.58 6.97 -0.38
N TYR A 40 6.31 6.05 0.23
CA TYR A 40 6.48 4.68 -0.29
C TYR A 40 5.14 3.96 -0.40
N THR A 41 4.30 4.06 0.64
CA THR A 41 2.99 3.40 0.65
C THR A 41 2.05 4.00 -0.40
N ARG A 42 2.07 5.32 -0.57
CA ARG A 42 1.32 6.03 -1.61
C ARG A 42 1.75 5.61 -3.01
N TRP A 43 3.05 5.59 -3.28
CA TRP A 43 3.56 5.18 -4.59
C TRP A 43 3.29 3.71 -4.89
N ALA A 44 3.45 2.82 -3.90
CA ALA A 44 3.13 1.41 -4.05
C ALA A 44 1.63 1.20 -4.37
N GLY A 45 0.75 1.94 -3.71
CA GLY A 45 -0.68 1.97 -4.03
C GLY A 45 -0.94 2.51 -5.43
N TYR A 46 -0.39 3.68 -5.77
CA TYR A 46 -0.58 4.33 -7.08
C TYR A 46 -0.28 3.39 -8.26
N ARG A 47 0.85 2.68 -8.21
CA ARG A 47 1.25 1.73 -9.27
C ARG A 47 0.27 0.56 -9.38
N PHE A 48 -0.10 -0.03 -8.24
CA PHE A 48 -1.03 -1.15 -8.18
C PHE A 48 -2.41 -0.74 -8.73
N TYR A 49 -2.96 0.38 -8.27
CA TYR A 49 -4.26 0.88 -8.73
C TYR A 49 -4.23 1.35 -10.18
N ALA A 50 -3.13 1.91 -10.68
CA ALA A 50 -3.01 2.28 -12.09
C ALA A 50 -3.06 1.05 -13.01
N VAL A 51 -2.32 -0.01 -12.67
CA VAL A 51 -2.29 -1.26 -13.44
C VAL A 51 -3.64 -1.98 -13.36
N MET A 52 -4.18 -2.15 -12.16
CA MET A 52 -5.50 -2.78 -11.98
C MET A 52 -6.62 -1.96 -12.63
N GLY A 53 -6.59 -0.64 -12.48
CA GLY A 53 -7.53 0.29 -13.08
C GLY A 53 -7.46 0.36 -14.61
N LEU A 54 -6.36 -0.10 -15.21
CA LEU A 54 -6.26 -0.30 -16.65
C LEU A 54 -6.74 -1.70 -17.07
N ILE A 55 -6.25 -2.75 -16.42
CA ILE A 55 -6.54 -4.15 -16.77
C ILE A 55 -8.03 -4.45 -16.65
N ILE A 56 -8.68 -4.01 -15.57
CA ILE A 56 -10.07 -4.38 -15.29
C ILE A 56 -11.05 -3.80 -16.34
N PRO A 57 -11.03 -2.49 -16.67
CA PRO A 57 -11.87 -1.95 -17.74
C PRO A 57 -11.54 -2.54 -19.11
N VAL A 58 -10.26 -2.71 -19.45
CA VAL A 58 -9.84 -3.33 -20.73
C VAL A 58 -10.36 -4.77 -20.83
N GLY A 59 -10.33 -5.50 -19.72
CA GLY A 59 -10.83 -6.87 -19.64
C GLY A 59 -12.33 -7.01 -19.93
N THR A 60 -13.13 -5.94 -19.81
CA THR A 60 -14.56 -5.97 -20.18
C THR A 60 -14.80 -6.16 -21.67
N PHE A 61 -13.79 -5.86 -22.50
CA PHE A 61 -13.82 -6.07 -23.95
C PHE A 61 -13.28 -7.44 -24.38
N PHE A 62 -12.87 -8.29 -23.42
CA PHE A 62 -12.38 -9.63 -23.74
C PHE A 62 -13.56 -10.56 -24.08
N PRO A 63 -13.40 -11.45 -25.09
CA PRO A 63 -14.42 -12.44 -25.42
C PRO A 63 -14.69 -13.40 -24.25
N GLY A 64 -15.89 -14.02 -24.21
CA GLY A 64 -16.37 -14.79 -23.06
C GLY A 64 -15.50 -15.99 -22.64
N ASP A 65 -14.64 -16.49 -23.52
CA ASP A 65 -13.72 -17.61 -23.31
C ASP A 65 -12.24 -17.18 -23.19
N ALA A 66 -11.97 -15.87 -23.06
CA ALA A 66 -10.65 -15.26 -23.16
C ALA A 66 -9.71 -15.51 -21.96
N LYS A 67 -9.58 -16.76 -21.53
CA LYS A 67 -8.64 -17.19 -20.48
C LYS A 67 -7.21 -16.77 -20.81
N ILE A 68 -6.81 -16.89 -22.08
CA ILE A 68 -5.49 -16.47 -22.56
C ILE A 68 -5.31 -14.96 -22.43
N ALA A 69 -6.32 -14.15 -22.77
CA ALA A 69 -6.24 -12.70 -22.63
C ALA A 69 -6.12 -12.28 -21.16
N TRP A 70 -6.86 -12.93 -20.26
CA TRP A 70 -6.72 -12.72 -18.81
C TRP A 70 -5.35 -13.14 -18.27
N LEU A 71 -4.79 -14.25 -18.75
CA LEU A 71 -3.42 -14.68 -18.39
C LEU A 71 -2.37 -13.69 -18.91
N ILE A 72 -2.53 -13.17 -20.13
CA ILE A 72 -1.65 -12.14 -20.68
C ILE A 72 -1.75 -10.86 -19.86
N ALA A 73 -2.96 -10.40 -19.54
CA ALA A 73 -3.17 -9.21 -18.72
C ALA A 73 -2.55 -9.38 -17.33
N TRP A 74 -2.70 -10.55 -16.72
CA TRP A 74 -2.06 -10.88 -15.46
C TRP A 74 -0.54 -10.90 -15.56
N LEU A 75 0.02 -11.50 -16.63
CA LEU A 75 1.46 -11.49 -16.90
C LEU A 75 2.01 -10.07 -17.07
N VAL A 76 1.28 -9.20 -17.77
CA VAL A 76 1.61 -7.77 -17.90
C VAL A 76 1.61 -7.11 -16.51
N GLY A 77 0.60 -7.41 -15.68
CA GLY A 77 0.54 -6.93 -14.31
C GLY A 77 1.76 -7.36 -13.48
N ILE A 78 2.16 -8.62 -13.57
CA ILE A 78 3.38 -9.15 -12.93
C ILE A 78 4.62 -8.38 -13.40
N LEU A 79 4.79 -8.25 -14.72
CA LEU A 79 5.98 -7.63 -15.32
C LEU A 79 6.12 -6.13 -14.98
N ILE A 80 5.02 -5.46 -14.65
CA ILE A 80 5.06 -4.05 -14.24
C ILE A 80 5.20 -3.94 -12.72
N ILE A 81 4.32 -4.59 -11.97
CA ILE A 81 4.22 -4.39 -10.52
C ILE A 81 5.39 -5.04 -9.79
N VAL A 82 5.77 -6.28 -10.14
CA VAL A 82 6.78 -7.03 -9.37
C VAL A 82 8.16 -6.37 -9.46
N PRO A 83 8.69 -6.00 -10.64
CA PRO A 83 9.99 -5.33 -10.72
C PRO A 83 9.97 -3.97 -10.01
N TRP A 84 8.88 -3.20 -10.16
CA TRP A 84 8.81 -1.89 -9.53
C TRP A 84 8.71 -1.99 -8.00
N SER A 85 7.91 -2.91 -7.48
CA SER A 85 7.83 -3.15 -6.04
C SER A 85 9.13 -3.70 -5.48
N ALA A 86 9.84 -4.59 -6.21
CA ALA A 86 11.17 -5.05 -5.82
C ALA A 86 12.19 -3.89 -5.77
N TRP A 87 12.18 -3.01 -6.77
CA TRP A 87 13.04 -1.83 -6.80
C TRP A 87 12.73 -0.85 -5.66
N SER A 88 11.44 -0.64 -5.37
CA SER A 88 10.97 0.17 -4.24
C SER A 88 11.51 -0.35 -2.90
N ILE A 89 11.43 -1.66 -2.68
CA ILE A 89 11.96 -2.32 -1.48
C ILE A 89 13.48 -2.19 -1.42
N TRP A 90 14.17 -2.47 -2.52
CA TRP A 90 15.62 -2.35 -2.60
C TRP A 90 16.07 -0.92 -2.28
N ARG A 91 15.41 0.08 -2.86
CA ARG A 91 15.68 1.49 -2.57
C ARG A 91 15.43 1.83 -1.10
N ALA A 92 14.30 1.40 -0.54
CA ALA A 92 13.97 1.62 0.86
C ALA A 92 15.02 0.99 1.79
N TRP A 93 15.62 -0.13 1.41
CA TRP A 93 16.71 -0.76 2.18
C TRP A 93 18.04 0.01 2.14
N HIS A 94 18.26 0.84 1.12
CA HIS A 94 19.50 1.62 0.93
C HIS A 94 19.36 3.08 1.38
N GLU A 95 18.23 3.46 1.97
CA GLU A 95 18.04 4.81 2.52
C GLU A 95 18.40 4.84 4.02
N ASP A 96 18.96 5.97 4.46
CA ASP A 96 19.31 6.17 5.88
C ASP A 96 18.04 6.44 6.70
N TRP A 97 17.58 5.41 7.42
CA TRP A 97 16.49 5.53 8.38
C TRP A 97 17.05 6.06 9.71
N HIS A 98 16.48 7.17 10.18
CA HIS A 98 16.84 7.76 11.47
C HIS A 98 15.79 7.38 12.49
N ASP A 99 16.21 7.09 13.71
CA ASP A 99 15.28 6.85 14.81
C ASP A 99 14.44 8.10 15.08
N ILE A 100 13.14 7.89 15.19
CA ILE A 100 12.18 8.95 15.41
C ILE A 100 11.91 9.01 16.90
N LEU A 101 12.25 10.13 17.54
CA LEU A 101 11.84 10.40 18.91
C LEU A 101 10.35 10.74 18.87
N LEU A 102 9.50 9.79 19.31
CA LEU A 102 8.12 10.10 19.61
C LEU A 102 8.12 11.17 20.71
N PRO A 103 7.37 12.28 20.55
CA PRO A 103 7.12 13.16 21.68
C PRO A 103 6.62 12.29 22.84
N ALA A 104 7.20 12.42 24.03
CA ALA A 104 6.66 11.76 25.21
C ALA A 104 5.17 12.10 25.25
N ALA A 105 4.31 11.07 25.24
CA ALA A 105 2.87 11.25 25.32
C ALA A 105 2.63 12.30 26.40
N GLU A 106 2.07 13.43 26.00
CA GLU A 106 1.87 14.55 26.88
C GLU A 106 1.10 14.00 28.07
N SER A 107 1.79 13.85 29.21
CA SER A 107 1.22 13.40 30.48
C SER A 107 0.37 14.52 31.10
N GLY A 108 -0.35 15.25 30.24
CA GLY A 108 -1.29 16.31 30.53
C GLY A 108 -2.71 15.84 30.30
N ALA A 109 -2.98 14.55 30.55
CA ALA A 109 -4.30 14.17 31.04
C ALA A 109 -4.46 14.90 32.38
N GLU A 110 -5.00 16.12 32.28
CA GLU A 110 -5.92 16.67 33.26
C GLU A 110 -5.38 16.55 34.69
N GLU A 111 -4.51 17.49 35.07
CA GLU A 111 -4.76 18.16 36.36
C GLU A 111 -6.16 18.74 36.24
N GLU A 112 -7.14 17.89 36.54
CA GLU A 112 -8.50 18.25 36.88
C GLU A 112 -8.36 19.18 38.08
N GLU A 113 -8.25 20.47 37.78
CA GLU A 113 -8.34 21.57 38.73
C GLU A 113 -9.74 21.48 39.33
N ILE A 114 -9.92 20.61 40.33
CA ILE A 114 -11.07 20.61 41.23
C ILE A 114 -11.05 21.98 41.88
N PRO A 115 -11.97 22.91 41.53
CA PRO A 115 -11.94 24.21 42.15
C PRO A 115 -12.47 23.99 43.57
N ASP A 116 -11.64 24.31 44.56
CA ASP A 116 -11.98 24.22 45.98
C ASP A 116 -12.91 25.42 46.31
N HIS A 117 -14.18 25.32 45.94
CA HIS A 117 -15.21 26.27 46.36
C HIS A 117 -15.79 25.81 47.70
N VAL A 118 -15.31 26.52 48.74
CA VAL A 118 -15.88 26.71 50.08
C VAL A 118 -17.36 27.04 50.04
#